data_AF-A0A5C8JA78-F1
#
_entry.id   AF-A0A5C8JA78-F1
#
_cell.length_a   1.000
_cell.length_b   1.000
_cell.length_c   1.000
_cell.angle_alpha   90.00
_cell.angle_beta   90.00
_cell.angle_gamma   90.00
#
_symmetry.space_group_name_H-M   'P 1'
#
loop_
_entity.id
_entity.type
_entity.pdbx_description
1 polymer ?
#
loop_
_entity_poly.entity_id
_entity_poly.type
_entity_poly.pdbx_seq_one_letter_code
_entity_poly.pdbx_strand_id
1 'polypeptide(L)'
;MSTRTKALCATLLALTLSSGCTQGPPPPVPEPTVDTRAVSDIGPYWCDVIPQQAVRIISGLAIPLTEDNWGVPTTHGGCLLRNEYTRFSINWSIRGGNEALDLAQENFGRRRLADLPTDLGKGLIAYTEGEPRTGPYVAFILFRCGNKRPWMGIDFSEVAKGRNVITDLTTLLRIARDRFGEIHRCTPKAS
;
A
#
# COMPACT_ATOMS: atom_id res chain seq x y z
N MET A 1 72.26 -49.11 -5.41
CA MET A 1 72.65 -49.55 -4.04
C MET A 1 72.77 -48.32 -3.16
N SER A 2 72.28 -48.42 -1.92
CA SER A 2 72.36 -47.45 -0.82
C SER A 2 71.24 -46.41 -0.69
N THR A 3 70.32 -46.66 0.26
CA THR A 3 69.92 -45.75 1.36
C THR A 3 68.90 -46.47 2.26
N ARG A 4 69.29 -46.89 3.47
CA ARG A 4 69.12 -46.20 4.78
C ARG A 4 67.72 -46.32 5.41
N THR A 5 67.68 -47.19 6.42
CA THR A 5 66.73 -47.30 7.54
C THR A 5 66.53 -45.98 8.32
N LYS A 6 65.31 -45.78 8.86
CA LYS A 6 64.86 -45.02 10.07
C LYS A 6 63.53 -44.29 9.75
N ALA A 7 62.51 -44.15 10.60
CA ALA A 7 62.28 -44.45 12.01
C ALA A 7 60.75 -44.49 12.28
N LEU A 8 60.33 -45.21 13.32
CA LEU A 8 59.05 -45.03 14.01
C LEU A 8 59.03 -43.65 14.71
N CYS A 9 57.88 -42.96 14.73
CA CYS A 9 57.43 -42.19 15.90
C CYS A 9 55.95 -41.74 15.82
N ALA A 10 55.19 -42.23 16.81
CA ALA A 10 54.15 -41.56 17.59
C ALA A 10 52.96 -40.86 16.90
N THR A 11 51.83 -41.57 16.89
CA THR A 11 50.48 -41.04 16.73
C THR A 11 50.04 -40.33 18.03
N LEU A 12 49.84 -39.02 17.99
CA LEU A 12 49.19 -38.24 19.07
C LEU A 12 47.68 -38.18 18.80
N LEU A 13 46.88 -38.88 19.62
CA LEU A 13 45.43 -38.75 19.64
C LEU A 13 45.06 -37.52 20.48
N ALA A 14 44.61 -36.44 19.84
CA ALA A 14 44.03 -35.29 20.52
C ALA A 14 42.54 -35.55 20.78
N LEU A 15 42.18 -35.79 22.05
CA LEU A 15 40.79 -35.82 22.52
C LEU A 15 40.28 -34.38 22.63
N THR A 16 39.53 -33.91 21.63
CA THR A 16 38.79 -32.65 21.69
C THR A 16 37.49 -32.86 22.48
N LEU A 17 37.42 -32.26 23.67
CA LEU A 17 36.19 -32.16 24.46
C LEU A 17 35.25 -31.15 23.80
N SER A 18 34.25 -31.64 23.08
CA SER A 18 33.15 -30.85 22.54
C SER A 18 32.26 -30.37 23.70
N SER A 19 32.42 -29.13 24.16
CA SER A 19 31.42 -28.47 24.98
C SER A 19 30.19 -28.22 24.11
N GLY A 20 29.17 -29.08 24.25
CA GLY A 20 27.89 -28.90 23.61
C GLY A 20 27.17 -27.68 24.20
N CYS A 21 27.23 -26.54 23.50
CA CYS A 21 26.33 -25.42 23.77
C CYS A 21 24.90 -25.87 23.49
N THR A 22 24.12 -26.13 24.53
CA THR A 22 22.67 -26.27 24.41
C THR A 22 22.12 -24.91 23.98
N GLN A 23 21.86 -24.73 22.68
CA GLN A 23 21.13 -23.57 22.21
C GLN A 23 19.73 -23.62 22.85
N GLY A 24 19.46 -22.68 23.75
CA GLY A 24 18.12 -22.46 24.27
C GLY A 24 17.14 -22.16 23.13
N PRO A 25 15.83 -22.30 23.36
CA PRO A 25 14.82 -21.97 22.35
C PRO A 25 15.11 -20.59 21.78
N PRO A 26 15.04 -20.41 20.44
CA PRO A 26 15.20 -19.09 19.85
C PRO A 26 14.22 -18.12 20.52
N PRO A 27 14.65 -16.89 20.83
CA PRO A 27 13.76 -15.90 21.43
C PRO A 27 12.54 -15.71 20.51
N PRO A 28 11.35 -15.48 21.08
CA PRO A 28 10.15 -15.25 20.28
C PRO A 28 10.43 -14.12 19.29
N VAL A 29 10.12 -14.36 18.01
CA VAL A 29 10.20 -13.34 16.98
C VAL A 29 9.27 -12.20 17.40
N PRO A 30 9.76 -10.96 17.56
CA PRO A 30 8.91 -9.84 17.91
C PRO A 30 7.79 -9.72 16.88
N GLU A 31 6.54 -9.70 17.32
CA GLU A 31 5.45 -9.35 16.41
C GLU A 31 5.73 -7.95 15.84
N PRO A 32 5.58 -7.74 14.52
CA PRO A 32 5.81 -6.44 13.94
C PRO A 32 4.88 -5.42 14.60
N THR A 33 5.48 -4.43 15.27
CA THR A 33 4.75 -3.33 15.90
C THR A 33 3.96 -2.57 14.85
N VAL A 34 2.66 -2.44 15.05
CA VAL A 34 1.78 -1.68 14.16
C VAL A 34 2.26 -0.23 14.13
N ASP A 35 2.49 0.31 12.94
CA ASP A 35 2.75 1.74 12.80
C ASP A 35 1.45 2.51 13.04
N THR A 36 1.35 3.16 14.19
CA THR A 36 0.17 3.94 14.61
C THR A 36 0.22 5.39 14.17
N ARG A 37 1.25 5.82 13.42
CA ARG A 37 1.33 7.19 12.91
C ARG A 37 0.12 7.51 12.05
N ALA A 38 -0.33 8.76 12.12
CA ALA A 38 -1.39 9.25 11.26
C ALA A 38 -0.89 9.35 9.81
N VAL A 39 -1.79 9.10 8.86
CA VAL A 39 -1.56 9.42 7.45
C VAL A 39 -1.44 10.94 7.32
N SER A 40 -0.38 11.41 6.66
CA SER A 40 -0.09 12.84 6.51
C SER A 40 0.33 13.16 5.07
N ASP A 41 0.02 14.38 4.62
CA ASP A 41 0.39 14.89 3.30
C ASP A 41 1.85 15.36 3.27
N ILE A 42 2.78 14.41 3.14
CA ILE A 42 4.21 14.69 3.15
C ILE A 42 4.88 13.91 2.02
N GLY A 43 5.55 14.63 1.13
CA GLY A 43 6.32 14.03 0.03
C GLY A 43 7.50 13.16 0.52
N PRO A 44 8.06 12.31 -0.35
CA PRO A 44 7.78 12.18 -1.78
C PRO A 44 6.41 11.53 -2.07
N TYR A 45 5.95 11.68 -3.32
CA TYR A 45 4.67 11.14 -3.79
C TYR A 45 4.89 10.00 -4.78
N TRP A 46 3.95 9.07 -4.79
CA TRP A 46 3.65 8.14 -5.87
C TRP A 46 2.42 8.64 -6.62
N CYS A 47 2.32 8.30 -7.91
CA CYS A 47 1.17 8.63 -8.74
C CYS A 47 0.86 10.16 -8.75
N ASP A 48 1.87 10.98 -8.50
CA ASP A 48 1.83 12.44 -8.26
C ASP A 48 0.98 12.94 -7.06
N VAL A 49 0.04 12.13 -6.55
CA VAL A 49 -0.98 12.55 -5.57
C VAL A 49 -0.99 11.75 -4.26
N ILE A 50 -0.22 10.67 -4.17
CA ILE A 50 -0.26 9.74 -3.03
C ILE A 50 1.06 9.79 -2.26
N PRO A 51 1.10 10.26 -1.00
CA PRO A 51 2.33 10.23 -0.21
C PRO A 51 2.88 8.80 -0.09
N GLN A 52 4.18 8.61 -0.37
CA GLN A 52 4.77 7.28 -0.32
C GLN A 52 4.65 6.67 1.08
N GLN A 53 4.88 7.49 2.11
CA GLN A 53 4.78 7.08 3.51
C GLN A 53 3.35 6.67 3.88
N ALA A 54 2.32 7.27 3.29
CA ALA A 54 0.92 6.90 3.57
C ALA A 54 0.64 5.46 3.14
N VAL A 55 1.02 5.08 1.91
CA VAL A 55 0.85 3.71 1.42
C VAL A 55 1.63 2.72 2.29
N ARG A 56 2.83 3.07 2.75
CA ARG A 56 3.64 2.23 3.65
C ARG A 56 2.96 2.01 5.00
N ILE A 57 2.45 3.09 5.62
CA ILE A 57 1.76 3.03 6.92
C ILE A 57 0.47 2.20 6.80
N ILE A 58 -0.32 2.46 5.75
CA ILE A 58 -1.62 1.81 5.56
C ILE A 58 -1.44 0.32 5.29
N SER A 59 -0.55 -0.05 4.37
CA SER A 59 -0.36 -1.45 3.98
C SER A 59 0.51 -2.25 4.95
N GLY A 60 1.42 -1.60 5.67
CA GLY A 60 2.46 -2.27 6.45
C GLY A 60 3.59 -2.87 5.60
N LEU A 61 3.61 -2.59 4.29
CA LEU A 61 4.59 -3.15 3.37
C LEU A 61 5.95 -2.48 3.52
N ALA A 62 6.98 -3.27 3.82
CA ALA A 62 8.39 -2.84 3.79
C ALA A 62 9.12 -3.18 2.47
N ILE A 63 8.46 -3.88 1.54
CA ILE A 63 9.07 -4.36 0.29
C ILE A 63 9.22 -3.25 -0.75
N PRO A 64 10.20 -3.32 -1.68
CA PRO A 64 10.26 -2.41 -2.81
C PRO A 64 8.96 -2.45 -3.64
N LEU A 65 8.50 -1.27 -4.09
CA LEU A 65 7.35 -1.12 -4.97
C LEU A 65 7.79 -0.33 -6.20
N THR A 66 7.31 -0.75 -7.36
CA THR A 66 7.48 -0.08 -8.64
C THR A 66 6.19 0.63 -9.01
N GLU A 67 6.31 1.87 -9.47
CA GLU A 67 5.21 2.67 -9.98
C GLU A 67 5.01 2.41 -11.48
N ASP A 68 3.77 2.17 -11.88
CA ASP A 68 3.35 1.98 -13.27
C ASP A 68 2.15 2.88 -13.56
N ASN A 69 2.30 3.82 -14.50
CA ASN A 69 1.33 4.88 -14.80
C ASN A 69 0.81 4.75 -16.23
N TRP A 70 -0.47 5.05 -16.44
CA TRP A 70 -1.06 5.12 -17.78
C TRP A 70 -2.12 6.22 -17.89
N GLY A 71 -2.50 6.51 -19.14
CA GLY A 71 -3.51 7.50 -19.48
C GLY A 71 -2.92 8.88 -19.75
N VAL A 72 -3.77 9.90 -19.61
CA VAL A 72 -3.44 11.31 -19.86
C VAL A 72 -3.65 12.08 -18.55
N PRO A 73 -2.59 12.38 -17.79
CA PRO A 73 -2.71 12.85 -16.40
C PRO A 73 -3.68 14.01 -16.17
N THR A 74 -3.76 14.93 -17.14
CA THR A 74 -4.63 16.12 -17.12
C THR A 74 -6.13 15.83 -17.28
N THR A 75 -6.52 14.61 -17.64
CA THR A 75 -7.92 14.26 -17.94
C THR A 75 -8.37 12.91 -17.39
N HIS A 76 -7.55 11.88 -17.45
CA HIS A 76 -7.89 10.53 -16.98
C HIS A 76 -6.62 9.68 -16.90
N GLY A 77 -6.61 8.67 -16.06
CA GLY A 77 -5.50 7.75 -16.00
C GLY A 77 -5.60 6.80 -14.83
N GLY A 78 -4.52 6.07 -14.64
CA GLY A 78 -4.33 5.28 -13.45
C GLY A 78 -2.86 5.10 -13.12
N CYS A 79 -2.63 4.64 -11.91
CA CYS A 79 -1.33 4.32 -11.37
C CYS A 79 -1.45 3.05 -10.52
N LEU A 80 -0.49 2.15 -10.68
CA LEU A 80 -0.33 0.96 -9.85
C LEU A 80 0.99 1.07 -9.09
N LEU A 81 0.98 0.60 -7.85
CA LEU A 81 2.19 0.26 -7.12
C LEU A 81 2.27 -1.25 -7.01
N ARG A 82 3.35 -1.81 -7.54
CA ARG A 82 3.46 -3.26 -7.73
C ARG A 82 4.77 -3.79 -7.17
N ASN A 83 4.70 -5.02 -6.68
CA ASN A 83 5.84 -5.92 -6.62
C ASN A 83 5.58 -7.06 -7.64
N GLU A 84 5.72 -8.32 -7.25
CA GLU A 84 5.13 -9.45 -7.97
C GLU A 84 3.61 -9.29 -8.20
N TYR A 85 2.90 -8.61 -7.29
CA TYR A 85 1.47 -8.34 -7.35
C TYR A 85 1.18 -6.85 -7.29
N THR A 86 -0.01 -6.44 -7.75
CA THR A 86 -0.53 -5.10 -7.49
C THR A 86 -0.82 -4.94 -6.01
N ARG A 87 -0.22 -3.93 -5.38
CA ARG A 87 -0.40 -3.64 -3.95
C ARG A 87 -1.34 -2.48 -3.69
N PHE A 88 -1.34 -1.54 -4.62
CA PHE A 88 -2.17 -0.34 -4.59
C PHE A 88 -2.54 0.04 -6.01
N SER A 89 -3.75 0.54 -6.21
CA SER A 89 -4.15 1.24 -7.44
C SER A 89 -4.82 2.56 -7.11
N ILE A 90 -4.64 3.53 -8.01
CA ILE A 90 -5.51 4.69 -8.13
C ILE A 90 -5.91 4.86 -9.59
N ASN A 91 -7.19 5.11 -9.83
CA ASN A 91 -7.75 5.46 -11.13
C ASN A 91 -8.49 6.80 -11.01
N TRP A 92 -8.44 7.63 -12.04
CA TRP A 92 -9.16 8.89 -12.06
C TRP A 92 -9.65 9.29 -13.45
N SER A 93 -10.66 10.15 -13.46
CA SER A 93 -11.07 10.87 -14.66
C SER A 93 -11.81 12.15 -14.30
N ILE A 94 -11.67 13.19 -15.12
CA ILE A 94 -12.44 14.44 -15.02
C ILE A 94 -13.83 14.35 -15.66
N ARG A 95 -14.15 13.20 -16.27
CA ARG A 95 -15.37 12.93 -17.05
C ARG A 95 -16.11 11.72 -16.47
N GLY A 96 -17.42 11.65 -16.71
CA GLY A 96 -18.23 10.47 -16.37
C GLY A 96 -18.39 10.24 -14.87
N GLY A 97 -18.35 11.30 -14.06
CA GLY A 97 -18.30 11.17 -12.61
C GLY A 97 -19.56 10.62 -11.95
N ASN A 98 -20.75 10.91 -12.50
CA ASN A 98 -21.98 10.32 -11.96
C ASN A 98 -22.07 8.85 -12.34
N GLU A 99 -21.77 8.52 -13.59
CA GLU A 99 -21.76 7.15 -14.10
C GLU A 99 -20.76 6.28 -13.32
N ALA A 100 -19.57 6.82 -13.01
CA ALA A 100 -18.58 6.14 -12.19
C ALA A 100 -19.05 5.96 -10.73
N LEU A 101 -19.74 6.96 -10.16
CA LEU A 101 -20.31 6.85 -8.82
C LEU A 101 -21.41 5.78 -8.76
N ASP A 102 -22.30 5.76 -9.74
CA ASP A 102 -23.40 4.78 -9.84
C ASP A 102 -22.82 3.36 -9.95
N LEU A 103 -21.81 3.16 -10.81
CA LEU A 103 -21.09 1.88 -10.92
C LEU A 103 -20.37 1.48 -9.62
N ALA A 104 -19.74 2.42 -8.93
CA ALA A 104 -19.12 2.15 -7.64
C ALA A 104 -20.14 1.72 -6.58
N GLN A 105 -21.33 2.36 -6.58
CA GLN A 105 -22.42 2.00 -5.67
C GLN A 105 -23.02 0.63 -6.02
N GLU A 106 -23.18 0.31 -7.30
CA GLU A 106 -23.65 -0.99 -7.77
C GLU A 106 -22.70 -2.11 -7.35
N ASN A 107 -21.39 -1.95 -7.61
CA ASN A 107 -20.39 -2.99 -7.36
C ASN A 107 -20.06 -3.14 -5.87
N PHE A 108 -19.94 -2.02 -5.14
CA PHE A 108 -19.36 -2.03 -3.79
C PHE A 108 -20.33 -1.60 -2.70
N GLY A 109 -21.50 -1.05 -3.04
CA GLY A 109 -22.44 -0.48 -2.07
C GLY A 109 -22.96 -1.48 -1.04
N ARG A 110 -23.14 -2.74 -1.43
CA ARG A 110 -23.57 -3.81 -0.51
C ARG A 110 -22.51 -4.20 0.52
N ARG A 111 -21.24 -3.86 0.27
CA ARG A 111 -20.09 -4.15 1.15
C ARG A 111 -19.47 -2.87 1.72
N ARG A 112 -20.26 -1.80 1.74
CA ARG A 112 -19.85 -0.49 2.26
C ARG A 112 -19.49 -0.62 3.74
N LEU A 113 -18.30 -0.17 4.08
CA LEU A 113 -17.84 0.01 5.45
C LEU A 113 -18.30 1.37 6.01
N ALA A 114 -18.25 2.41 5.19
CA ALA A 114 -18.66 3.76 5.57
C ALA A 114 -19.03 4.62 4.35
N ASP A 115 -19.88 5.61 4.60
CA ASP A 115 -20.05 6.76 3.71
C ASP A 115 -18.87 7.73 3.86
N LEU A 116 -18.62 8.53 2.82
CA LEU A 116 -17.63 9.60 2.93
C LEU A 116 -18.16 10.77 3.75
N PRO A 117 -17.29 11.45 4.51
CA PRO A 117 -17.58 12.78 5.04
C PRO A 117 -18.10 13.73 3.96
N THR A 118 -19.13 14.50 4.28
CA THR A 118 -19.84 15.37 3.31
C THR A 118 -18.95 16.43 2.69
N ASP A 119 -17.86 16.82 3.36
CA ASP A 119 -16.91 17.81 2.87
C ASP A 119 -15.93 17.24 1.83
N LEU A 120 -15.82 15.90 1.70
CA LEU A 120 -15.04 15.24 0.65
C LEU A 120 -15.79 15.17 -0.68
N GLY A 121 -17.11 15.01 -0.62
CA GLY A 121 -17.98 14.82 -1.78
C GLY A 121 -18.85 13.57 -1.61
N LYS A 122 -19.20 12.93 -2.72
CA LYS A 122 -19.97 11.69 -2.74
C LYS A 122 -19.04 10.51 -2.97
N GLY A 123 -19.34 9.36 -2.39
CA GLY A 123 -18.50 8.19 -2.54
C GLY A 123 -18.75 7.16 -1.46
N LEU A 124 -17.81 6.23 -1.32
CA LEU A 124 -17.89 5.14 -0.35
C LEU A 124 -16.51 4.60 -0.01
N ILE A 125 -16.42 3.94 1.14
CA ILE A 125 -15.34 3.01 1.48
C ILE A 125 -15.97 1.62 1.64
N ALA A 126 -15.34 0.59 1.08
CA ALA A 126 -15.86 -0.78 1.09
C ALA A 126 -14.76 -1.83 1.28
N TYR A 127 -15.16 -3.01 1.75
CA TYR A 127 -14.33 -4.21 1.78
C TYR A 127 -14.93 -5.27 0.85
N THR A 128 -14.25 -5.58 -0.24
CA THR A 128 -14.79 -6.41 -1.34
C THR A 128 -14.45 -7.89 -1.24
N GLU A 129 -13.75 -8.32 -0.18
CA GLU A 129 -13.22 -9.70 -0.06
C GLU A 129 -12.30 -10.10 -1.23
N GLY A 130 -11.79 -9.13 -2.00
CA GLY A 130 -10.88 -9.37 -3.12
C GLY A 130 -11.60 -9.72 -4.43
N GLU A 131 -12.71 -9.04 -4.72
CA GLU A 131 -13.41 -9.19 -6.00
C GLU A 131 -12.47 -9.04 -7.21
N PRO A 132 -12.72 -9.77 -8.32
CA PRO A 132 -11.86 -9.72 -9.49
C PRO A 132 -11.57 -8.30 -9.96
N ARG A 133 -10.29 -8.00 -10.18
CA ARG A 133 -9.78 -6.70 -10.69
C ARG A 133 -9.78 -5.54 -9.68
N THR A 134 -10.06 -5.79 -8.39
CA THR A 134 -9.89 -4.80 -7.32
C THR A 134 -9.16 -5.40 -6.13
N GLY A 135 -8.38 -4.58 -5.40
CA GLY A 135 -7.96 -4.92 -4.05
C GLY A 135 -9.16 -5.07 -3.10
N PRO A 136 -9.03 -5.83 -2.00
CA PRO A 136 -10.09 -6.04 -1.03
C PRO A 136 -10.54 -4.76 -0.34
N TYR A 137 -9.72 -3.70 -0.27
CA TYR A 137 -10.13 -2.43 0.33
C TYR A 137 -10.27 -1.38 -0.75
N VAL A 138 -11.48 -0.85 -0.95
CA VAL A 138 -11.80 0.11 -2.00
C VAL A 138 -12.29 1.42 -1.39
N ALA A 139 -11.82 2.54 -1.93
CA ALA A 139 -12.30 3.87 -1.63
C ALA A 139 -12.59 4.63 -2.92
N PHE A 140 -13.78 5.20 -3.04
CA PHE A 140 -14.21 5.93 -4.23
C PHE A 140 -14.72 7.31 -3.84
N ILE A 141 -14.40 8.32 -4.65
CA ILE A 141 -14.79 9.71 -4.42
C ILE A 141 -15.17 10.37 -5.73
N LEU A 142 -16.24 11.16 -5.69
CA LEU A 142 -16.66 12.12 -6.70
C LEU A 142 -16.68 13.51 -6.08
N PHE A 143 -15.96 14.45 -6.69
CA PHE A 143 -15.80 15.82 -6.19
C PHE A 143 -15.87 16.83 -7.34
N ARG A 144 -15.78 18.12 -7.02
CA ARG A 144 -15.74 19.22 -8.00
C ARG A 144 -14.36 19.85 -8.04
N CYS A 145 -13.94 20.25 -9.23
CA CYS A 145 -12.72 21.00 -9.49
C CYS A 145 -13.03 22.02 -10.59
N GLY A 146 -13.36 23.25 -10.20
CA GLY A 146 -13.93 24.26 -11.10
C GLY A 146 -15.27 23.78 -11.71
N ASN A 147 -15.35 23.77 -13.04
CA ASN A 147 -16.52 23.32 -13.79
C ASN A 147 -16.50 21.80 -14.09
N LYS A 148 -15.47 21.09 -13.66
CA LYS A 148 -15.33 19.64 -13.84
C LYS A 148 -15.87 18.90 -12.61
N ARG A 149 -16.21 17.62 -12.80
CA ARG A 149 -16.61 16.69 -11.73
C ARG A 149 -15.72 15.46 -11.74
N PRO A 150 -14.46 15.57 -11.28
CA PRO A 150 -13.56 14.43 -11.27
C PRO A 150 -13.99 13.38 -10.27
N TRP A 151 -13.65 12.13 -10.58
CA TRP A 151 -13.72 11.02 -9.65
C TRP A 151 -12.37 10.35 -9.51
N MET A 152 -12.17 9.70 -8.37
CA MET A 152 -11.03 8.84 -8.08
C MET A 152 -11.51 7.55 -7.43
N GLY A 153 -10.95 6.43 -7.85
CA GLY A 153 -11.05 5.15 -7.18
C GLY A 153 -9.67 4.72 -6.73
N ILE A 154 -9.54 4.34 -5.46
CA ILE A 154 -8.32 3.79 -4.86
C ILE A 154 -8.63 2.41 -4.35
N ASP A 155 -7.70 1.47 -4.51
CA ASP A 155 -7.76 0.19 -3.81
C ASP A 155 -6.41 -0.25 -3.26
N PHE A 156 -6.47 -0.99 -2.16
CA PHE A 156 -5.34 -1.63 -1.49
C PHE A 156 -5.51 -3.14 -1.49
N SER A 157 -4.44 -3.86 -1.82
CA SER A 157 -4.34 -5.32 -1.66
C SER A 157 -4.39 -5.77 -0.19
N GLU A 158 -3.92 -4.92 0.71
CA GLU A 158 -3.77 -5.21 2.13
C GLU A 158 -3.77 -3.93 2.97
N VAL A 159 -4.20 -4.06 4.22
CA VAL A 159 -4.11 -3.03 5.25
C VAL A 159 -3.49 -3.66 6.48
N ALA A 160 -2.53 -2.97 7.09
CA ALA A 160 -1.82 -3.42 8.28
C ALA A 160 -2.80 -3.71 9.42
N LYS A 161 -2.61 -4.86 10.08
CA LYS A 161 -3.44 -5.29 11.20
C LYS A 161 -3.51 -4.21 12.27
N GLY A 162 -4.70 -3.96 12.82
CA GLY A 162 -4.92 -2.98 13.89
C GLY A 162 -5.11 -1.54 13.42
N ARG A 163 -4.99 -1.25 12.13
CA ARG A 163 -5.29 0.07 11.57
C ARG A 163 -6.78 0.32 11.37
N ASN A 164 -7.19 1.58 11.47
CA ASN A 164 -8.54 2.01 11.16
C ASN A 164 -8.64 2.37 9.67
N VAL A 165 -8.99 1.37 8.86
CA VAL A 165 -9.06 1.50 7.40
C VAL A 165 -9.98 2.63 6.93
N ILE A 166 -11.09 2.90 7.64
CA ILE A 166 -12.02 3.96 7.27
C ILE A 166 -11.35 5.32 7.42
N THR A 167 -10.71 5.57 8.57
CA THR A 167 -9.99 6.83 8.84
C THR A 167 -8.84 7.04 7.86
N ASP A 168 -8.11 5.97 7.56
CA ASP A 168 -6.93 6.03 6.69
C ASP A 168 -7.31 6.31 5.24
N LEU A 169 -8.26 5.56 4.70
CA LEU A 169 -8.71 5.77 3.32
C LEU A 169 -9.41 7.13 3.19
N THR A 170 -10.19 7.55 4.19
CA THR A 170 -10.77 8.92 4.20
C THR A 170 -9.68 9.99 4.13
N THR A 171 -8.62 9.86 4.93
CA THR A 171 -7.50 10.80 4.92
C THR A 171 -6.76 10.76 3.59
N LEU A 172 -6.52 9.57 3.05
CA LEU A 172 -5.83 9.40 1.77
C LEU A 172 -6.62 10.02 0.60
N LEU A 173 -7.94 9.83 0.58
CA LEU A 173 -8.82 10.44 -0.41
C LEU A 173 -8.77 11.98 -0.33
N ARG A 174 -8.73 12.54 0.89
CA ARG A 174 -8.57 13.99 1.09
C ARG A 174 -7.27 14.50 0.47
N ILE A 175 -6.17 13.84 0.79
CA ILE A 175 -4.85 14.19 0.26
C ILE A 175 -4.85 14.10 -1.26
N ALA A 176 -5.28 12.97 -1.82
CA ALA A 176 -5.31 12.77 -3.27
C ALA A 176 -6.15 13.84 -3.98
N ARG A 177 -7.32 14.18 -3.42
CA ARG A 177 -8.20 15.23 -3.94
C ARG A 177 -7.55 16.61 -3.90
N ASP A 178 -6.94 16.96 -2.77
CA ASP A 178 -6.37 18.28 -2.56
C ASP A 178 -5.12 18.47 -3.46
N ARG A 179 -4.25 17.45 -3.53
CA ARG A 179 -3.10 17.38 -4.47
C ARG A 179 -3.54 17.44 -5.94
N PHE A 180 -4.62 16.76 -6.30
CA PHE A 180 -5.19 16.88 -7.65
C PHE A 180 -5.59 18.33 -7.96
N GLY A 181 -6.16 19.04 -6.99
CA GLY A 181 -6.47 20.46 -7.08
C GLY A 181 -5.25 21.32 -7.39
N GLU A 182 -4.14 21.07 -6.71
CA GLU A 182 -2.87 21.76 -6.98
C GLU A 182 -2.36 21.51 -8.40
N ILE A 183 -2.31 20.24 -8.83
CA ILE A 183 -1.85 19.84 -10.18
C ILE A 183 -2.72 20.46 -11.27
N HIS A 184 -4.04 20.50 -11.06
CA HIS A 184 -5.01 21.00 -12.03
C HIS A 184 -5.38 22.47 -11.84
N ARG A 185 -4.71 23.17 -10.92
CA ARG A 185 -4.91 24.60 -10.60
C ARG A 185 -6.38 24.94 -10.34
N CYS A 186 -7.02 24.17 -9.46
CA CYS A 186 -8.39 24.40 -9.01
C CYS A 186 -8.49 24.19 -7.50
N THR A 187 -9.55 24.72 -6.89
CA THR A 187 -9.91 24.41 -5.51
C THR A 187 -10.94 23.28 -5.49
N PRO A 188 -10.61 22.09 -4.95
CA PRO A 188 -11.57 21.02 -4.83
C PRO A 188 -12.73 21.38 -3.90
N LYS A 189 -13.93 20.90 -4.23
CA LYS A 189 -15.13 21.05 -3.40
C LYS A 189 -15.92 19.75 -3.40
N ALA A 190 -16.74 19.55 -2.37
CA ALA A 190 -17.74 18.49 -2.38
C ALA A 190 -18.66 18.58 -3.62
N SER A 191 -19.14 17.43 -4.11
CA SER A 191 -19.95 17.33 -5.33
C SER A 191 -21.46 17.41 -5.15
#